data_AF-A0A444I342-F1
#
_entry.id   AF-A0A444I342-F1
#
_cell.length_a   1.000
_cell.length_b   1.000
_cell.length_c   1.000
_cell.angle_alpha   90.00
_cell.angle_beta   90.00
_cell.angle_gamma   90.00
#
_symmetry.space_group_name_H-M   'P 1'
#
loop_
_entity.id
_entity.type
_entity.pdbx_description
1 polymer ?
#
loop_
_entity_poly.entity_id
_entity_poly.type
_entity_poly.pdbx_seq_one_letter_code
_entity_poly.pdbx_strand_id
1 'polypeptide(L)' 'MTSHLARQKHAEERLGAALQQMNDAIRNVHKTGIDVDISTLTIHTPRGPMVQVDLKTFRPYGAPPVLRLVDD' A
#
# COMPACT_ATOMS: atom_id res chain seq x y z
N MET A 1 -16.09 9.67 30.37
CA MET A 1 -14.69 9.18 30.21
C MET A 1 -14.60 7.85 29.46
N THR A 2 -15.61 6.97 29.51
CA THR A 2 -15.65 5.68 28.78
C THR A 2 -15.71 5.80 27.25
N SER A 3 -16.32 6.87 26.71
CA SER A 3 -16.49 7.08 25.27
C SER A 3 -15.19 7.36 24.51
N HIS A 4 -14.22 8.03 25.13
CA HIS A 4 -12.93 8.32 24.50
C HIS A 4 -12.07 7.06 24.36
N LEU A 5 -12.00 6.24 25.42
CA LEU A 5 -11.29 4.96 25.42
C LEU A 5 -11.89 3.99 24.39
N ALA A 6 -13.22 3.91 24.31
CA ALA A 6 -13.90 3.09 23.31
C ALA A 6 -13.60 3.57 21.87
N ARG A 7 -13.58 4.88 21.62
CA ARG A 7 -13.25 5.46 20.32
C ARG A 7 -11.80 5.20 19.92
N GLN A 8 -10.88 5.31 20.87
CA GLN A 8 -9.46 5.01 20.65
C GLN A 8 -9.27 3.54 20.28
N LYS A 9 -9.81 2.61 21.09
CA LYS A 9 -9.74 1.18 20.83
C LYS A 9 -10.28 0.82 19.44
N HIS A 10 -11.44 1.34 19.09
CA HIS A 10 -12.03 1.11 17.76
C HIS A 10 -11.18 1.72 16.62
N ALA A 11 -10.49 2.83 16.85
CA ALA A 11 -9.57 3.39 15.86
C ALA A 11 -8.34 2.51 15.66
N GLU A 12 -7.77 1.97 16.74
CA GLU A 12 -6.63 1.05 16.71
C GLU A 12 -6.99 -0.28 16.03
N GLU A 13 -8.15 -0.86 16.35
CA GLU A 13 -8.65 -2.09 15.71
C GLU A 13 -8.84 -1.91 14.21
N ARG A 14 -9.43 -0.79 13.77
CA ARG A 14 -9.59 -0.50 12.35
C ARG A 14 -8.25 -0.31 11.64
N LEU A 15 -7.28 0.32 12.30
CA LEU A 15 -5.93 0.46 11.75
C LEU A 15 -5.27 -0.91 11.57
N GLY A 16 -5.37 -1.79 12.57
CA GLY A 16 -4.86 -3.16 12.49
C GLY A 16 -5.47 -3.95 11.33
N ALA A 17 -6.79 -3.89 11.17
CA ALA A 17 -7.49 -4.55 10.07
C ALA A 17 -7.05 -4.02 8.69
N ALA A 18 -6.88 -2.69 8.56
CA ALA A 18 -6.40 -2.08 7.32
C ALA A 18 -4.96 -2.51 6.97
N LEU A 19 -4.07 -2.57 7.97
CA LEU A 19 -2.70 -3.05 7.79
C LEU A 19 -2.65 -4.52 7.35
N GLN A 20 -3.52 -5.36 7.90
CA GLN A 20 -3.63 -6.75 7.47
C GLN A 20 -4.06 -6.84 6.00
N GLN A 21 -5.11 -6.11 5.60
CA GLN A 21 -5.57 -6.09 4.21
C GLN A 21 -4.49 -5.57 3.25
N MET A 22 -3.73 -4.55 3.65
CA MET A 22 -2.61 -4.03 2.88
C MET A 22 -1.52 -5.10 2.69
N ASN A 23 -1.15 -5.81 3.76
CA ASN A 23 -0.15 -6.87 3.69
C ASN A 23 -0.58 -8.02 2.76
N ASP A 24 -1.86 -8.39 2.80
CA ASP A 24 -2.40 -9.41 1.91
C ASP A 24 -2.41 -8.96 0.44
N ALA A 25 -2.72 -7.68 0.18
CA ALA A 25 -2.65 -7.10 -1.15
C ALA A 25 -1.21 -7.12 -1.71
N ILE A 26 -0.21 -6.69 -0.92
CA ILE A 26 1.20 -6.71 -1.30
C ILE A 26 1.65 -8.15 -1.61
N ARG A 27 1.29 -9.11 -0.76
CA ARG A 27 1.60 -10.53 -0.97
C ARG A 27 1.02 -11.04 -2.29
N ASN A 28 -0.19 -10.64 -2.64
CA ASN A 28 -0.82 -11.06 -3.88
C ASN A 28 -0.17 -10.41 -5.11
N VAL A 29 0.27 -9.15 -5.03
CA VAL A 29 1.06 -8.51 -6.09
C VAL A 29 2.38 -9.26 -6.32
N HIS A 30 3.09 -9.63 -5.25
CA HIS A 30 4.35 -10.38 -5.36
C HIS A 30 4.18 -11.75 -6.05
N LYS A 31 3.03 -12.42 -5.87
CA LYS A 31 2.73 -13.68 -6.60
C LYS A 31 2.68 -13.50 -8.12
N THR A 32 2.49 -12.28 -8.61
CA THR A 32 2.47 -11.96 -10.06
C THR A 32 3.86 -11.64 -10.62
N GLY A 33 4.91 -11.68 -9.79
CA GLY A 33 6.27 -11.29 -10.17
C GLY A 33 6.49 -9.77 -10.29
N ILE A 34 5.56 -8.99 -9.74
CA ILE A 34 5.67 -7.53 -9.62
C ILE A 34 6.12 -7.21 -8.19
N ASP A 35 7.09 -6.32 -8.05
CA ASP A 35 7.54 -5.84 -6.75
C ASP A 35 6.77 -4.59 -6.32
N VAL A 36 6.68 -4.38 -5.02
CA VAL A 36 6.07 -3.19 -4.41
C VAL A 36 7.15 -2.38 -3.69
N ASP A 37 7.30 -1.12 -4.08
CA ASP A 37 8.08 -0.12 -3.35
C ASP A 37 7.18 0.55 -2.32
N ILE A 38 7.68 0.64 -1.08
CA ILE A 38 6.96 1.21 0.06
C ILE A 38 7.76 2.40 0.56
N SER A 39 7.19 3.59 0.45
CA SER A 39 7.79 4.81 0.96
C SER A 39 6.84 5.53 1.91
N THR A 40 7.39 6.46 2.69
CA THR A 40 6.60 7.31 3.58
C THR A 40 6.64 8.75 3.09
N LEU A 41 5.47 9.37 2.97
CA LEU A 41 5.32 10.77 2.66
C LEU A 41 4.90 11.54 3.91
N THR A 42 5.47 12.73 4.10
CA THR A 42 5.00 13.66 5.13
C THR A 42 3.97 14.59 4.53
N ILE A 43 2.74 14.52 5.02
CA ILE A 43 1.63 15.39 4.63
C ILE A 43 1.49 16.49 5.67
N HIS A 44 1.51 17.73 5.22
CA HIS A 44 1.27 18.89 6.08
C HIS A 44 -0.23 19.09 6.24
N THR A 45 -0.74 18.90 7.45
CA THR A 45 -2.15 19.14 7.79
C THR A 45 -2.26 20.35 8.74
N PRO A 46 -3.45 20.97 8.89
CA PRO A 46 -3.66 22.02 9.89
C PRO A 46 -3.37 21.59 11.34
N ARG A 47 -3.27 20.28 11.61
CA ARG A 47 -2.95 19.71 12.93
C ARG A 47 -1.48 19.31 13.08
N GLY A 48 -0.64 19.57 12.07
CA GLY A 48 0.76 19.18 12.03
C GLY A 48 1.09 18.14 10.95
N PRO A 49 2.37 17.71 10.87
CA PRO A 49 2.80 16.70 9.91
C PRO A 49 2.16 15.34 10.22
N MET A 50 1.65 14.68 9.18
CA MET A 50 1.07 13.34 9.22
C MET A 50 1.85 12.43 8.27
N VAL A 51 2.22 11.24 8.72
CA VAL A 51 2.87 10.24 7.87
C VAL A 51 1.81 9.52 7.04
N GLN A 52 2.00 9.47 5.73
CA GLN A 52 1.23 8.65 4.80
C GLN A 52 2.12 7.58 4.19
N VAL A 53 1.59 6.37 4.05
CA VAL A 53 2.23 5.29 3.28
C VAL A 53 1.96 5.52 1.80
N ASP A 54 3.00 5.53 0.99
CA ASP A 54 2.94 5.57 -0.48
C ASP A 54 3.41 4.22 -1.04
N LEU A 55 2.62 3.64 -1.94
CA LEU A 55 2.84 2.31 -2.51
C LEU A 55 2.94 2.43 -4.02
N LYS A 56 4.04 1.92 -4.59
CA LYS A 56 4.23 1.88 -6.05
C LYS A 56 4.55 0.46 -6.47
N THR A 57 3.98 0.03 -7.59
CA THR A 57 4.30 -1.26 -8.18
C THR A 57 5.32 -1.05 -9.30
N PHE A 58 6.32 -1.93 -9.37
CA PHE A 58 7.33 -1.89 -10.42
C PHE A 58 7.72 -3.31 -10.84
N ARG A 59 8.20 -3.46 -12.07
CA ARG A 59 8.74 -4.74 -12.54
C ARG A 59 10.25 -4.74 -12.27
N PRO A 60 10.78 -5.66 -11.45
CA PRO A 60 12.20 -5.66 -11.10
C PRO A 60 13.12 -5.91 -12.29
N TYR A 61 12.77 -6.83 -13.21
CA TYR A 61 13.53 -7.05 -14.45
C TYR A 61 12.67 -7.70 -15.55
N GLY A 62 12.84 -7.23 -16.79
CA GLY A 62 12.25 -7.80 -18.00
C GLY A 62 11.86 -6.69 -18.97
N ALA A 63 12.53 -6.62 -20.13
CA ALA A 63 12.11 -5.74 -21.22
C ALA A 63 10.60 -5.89 -21.46
N PRO A 64 9.86 -4.81 -21.76
CA PRO A 64 8.45 -4.92 -22.11
C PRO A 64 8.28 -5.98 -23.20
N PRO A 65 7.22 -6.80 -23.17
CA PRO A 65 7.03 -7.84 -24.17
C PRO A 65 7.11 -7.21 -25.57
N VAL A 66 8.10 -7.64 -26.36
CA VAL A 66 8.22 -7.23 -27.75
C VAL A 66 7.10 -7.94 -28.49
N LEU A 67 6.00 -7.21 -28.75
CA LEU A 67 4.95 -7.67 -29.64
C LEU A 67 5.58 -7.78 -31.04
N ARG A 68 5.86 -9.01 -31.49
CA ARG A 68 6.19 -9.26 -32.88
C ARG A 68 4.88 -9.30 -33.65
N LEU A 69 4.72 -8.39 -34.62
CA LEU A 69 3.70 -8.56 -35.65
C LEU A 69 3.99 -9.89 -36.35
N VAL A 70 2.99 -10.74 -36.45
CA VAL A 70 2.99 -11.89 -37.35
C VAL A 70 2.46 -11.34 -38.66
N ASP A 71 3.34 -11.17 -39.65
CA ASP A 71 2.89 -10.89 -41.01
C ASP A 71 2.30 -12.19 -41.59
N ASP A 72 1.11 -12.07 -42.20
CA ASP A 72 0.38 -13.18 -42.85
C ASP A 72 1.12 -13.78 -44.05
#